data_AF-A0A610C006-F1
#
_entry.id   AF-A0A610C006-F1
#
_cell.length_a   1.000
_cell.length_b   1.000
_cell.length_c   1.000
_cell.angle_alpha   90.00
_cell.angle_beta   90.00
_cell.angle_gamma   90.00
#
_symmetry.space_group_name_H-M   'P 1'
#
loop_
_entity.id
_entity.type
_entity.pdbx_description
1 polymer ?
#
loop_
_entity_poly.entity_id
_entity_poly.type
_entity_poly.pdbx_seq_one_letter_code
_entity_poly.pdbx_strand_id
1 'polypeptide(L)'
;MSNILDGLHDRLISELKRVGPLVVSKAAGISRATIYNWMEKGNVPLDKLSLLASAGVDITFVLTGSYVVPEASEYGTVNNADEAEMLAEYRAGDEDARDVARYTLAKAAARKRKAS
;
A
#
# COMPACT_ATOMS: atom_id res chain seq x y z
N MET A 1 23.11 -8.61 -3.29
CA MET A 1 22.27 -9.61 -2.62
C MET A 1 21.13 -8.82 -1.98
N SER A 2 19.92 -8.87 -2.52
CA SER A 2 18.79 -8.10 -1.97
C SER A 2 18.33 -8.81 -0.70
N ASN A 3 18.52 -8.16 0.45
CA ASN A 3 18.00 -8.65 1.71
C ASN A 3 16.50 -8.40 1.70
N ILE A 4 15.71 -9.46 1.54
CA ILE A 4 14.23 -9.41 1.66
C ILE A 4 13.77 -8.68 2.93
N LEU A 5 14.62 -8.67 3.97
CA LEU A 5 14.37 -8.06 5.28
C LEU A 5 14.72 -6.57 5.37
N ASP A 6 15.45 -5.99 4.41
CA ASP A 6 15.77 -4.56 4.41
C ASP A 6 14.47 -3.74 4.26
N GLY A 7 14.26 -2.76 5.15
CA GLY A 7 13.04 -1.94 5.16
C GLY A 7 11.77 -2.68 5.57
N LEU A 8 11.86 -3.92 6.10
CA LEU A 8 10.69 -4.66 6.59
C LEU A 8 9.96 -3.89 7.70
N HIS A 9 10.70 -3.29 8.62
CA HIS A 9 10.12 -2.49 9.71
C HIS A 9 9.40 -1.25 9.18
N ASP A 10 9.98 -0.54 8.23
CA ASP A 10 9.36 0.63 7.59
C ASP A 10 8.05 0.26 6.88
N ARG A 11 8.05 -0.89 6.17
CA ARG A 11 6.84 -1.40 5.50
C ARG A 11 5.77 -1.82 6.51
N LEU A 12 6.15 -2.44 7.62
CA LEU A 12 5.22 -2.74 8.72
C LEU A 12 4.61 -1.45 9.29
N ILE A 13 5.42 -0.42 9.54
CA ILE A 13 4.91 0.89 10.00
C ILE A 13 3.93 1.47 8.99
N SER A 14 4.29 1.45 7.70
CA SER A 14 3.44 1.94 6.61
C SER A 14 2.07 1.26 6.64
N GLU A 15 2.04 -0.07 6.72
CA GLU A 15 0.79 -0.82 6.74
C GLU A 15 -0.03 -0.62 8.01
N LEU A 16 0.62 -0.57 9.19
CA LEU A 16 -0.07 -0.28 10.44
C LEU A 16 -0.71 1.12 10.42
N LYS A 17 -0.07 2.10 9.78
CA LYS A 17 -0.66 3.44 9.56
C LYS A 17 -1.81 3.39 8.55
N ARG A 18 -1.66 2.66 7.44
CA ARG A 18 -2.68 2.51 6.39
C ARG A 18 -3.97 1.89 6.93
N VAL A 19 -3.86 0.79 7.68
CA VAL A 19 -5.01 0.10 8.27
C VAL A 19 -5.56 0.87 9.48
N GLY A 20 -4.68 1.53 10.22
CA GLY A 20 -5.02 2.26 11.43
C GLY A 20 -4.76 1.42 12.69
N PRO A 21 -3.89 1.87 13.61
CA PRO A 21 -3.53 1.11 14.82
C PRO A 21 -4.71 0.71 15.71
N LEU A 22 -5.78 1.53 15.76
CA LEU A 22 -7.00 1.22 16.50
C LEU A 22 -7.79 0.07 15.87
N VAL A 23 -7.85 0.03 14.54
CA VAL A 23 -8.53 -1.04 13.78
C VAL A 23 -7.80 -2.35 14.00
N VAL A 24 -6.47 -2.33 13.80
CA VAL A 24 -5.62 -3.50 14.03
C VAL A 24 -5.73 -4.00 15.47
N SER A 25 -5.71 -3.09 16.46
CA SER A 25 -5.86 -3.42 17.87
C SER A 25 -7.14 -4.19 18.16
N LYS A 26 -8.28 -3.71 17.65
CA LYS A 26 -9.58 -4.34 17.86
C LYS A 26 -9.70 -5.67 17.13
N ALA A 27 -9.28 -5.74 15.87
CA ALA A 27 -9.40 -6.94 15.05
C ALA A 27 -8.47 -8.07 15.49
N ALA A 28 -7.25 -7.73 15.90
CA ALA A 28 -6.25 -8.71 16.32
C ALA A 28 -6.25 -9.01 17.83
N GLY A 29 -7.03 -8.29 18.65
CA GLY A 29 -6.99 -8.44 20.10
C GLY A 29 -5.65 -8.03 20.73
N ILE A 30 -4.87 -7.18 20.06
CA ILE A 30 -3.57 -6.68 20.51
C ILE A 30 -3.76 -5.28 21.10
N SER A 31 -3.09 -4.97 22.21
CA SER A 31 -3.18 -3.61 22.78
C SER A 31 -2.61 -2.55 21.82
N ARG A 32 -3.23 -1.37 21.75
CA ARG A 32 -2.70 -0.24 20.96
C ARG A 32 -1.27 0.12 21.35
N ALA A 33 -0.96 0.07 22.65
CA ALA A 33 0.39 0.35 23.15
C ALA A 33 1.41 -0.64 22.58
N THR A 34 1.05 -1.91 22.44
CA THR A 34 1.91 -2.92 21.78
C THR A 34 2.15 -2.58 20.32
N ILE A 35 1.10 -2.16 19.58
CA ILE A 35 1.24 -1.76 18.17
C ILE A 35 2.15 -0.54 18.03
N TYR A 36 1.98 0.50 18.85
CA TYR A 36 2.86 1.67 18.83
C TYR A 36 4.31 1.30 19.21
N ASN A 37 4.52 0.40 20.17
CA ASN A 37 5.86 -0.11 20.48
C ASN A 37 6.52 -0.78 19.28
N TRP A 38 5.79 -1.57 18.49
CA TRP A 38 6.33 -2.14 17.26
C TRP A 38 6.71 -1.07 16.24
N MET A 39 5.90 -0.04 16.10
CA MET A 39 6.17 1.07 15.19
C MET A 39 7.41 1.88 15.59
N GLU A 40 7.64 2.09 16.89
CA GLU A 40 8.73 2.95 17.37
C GLU A 40 10.06 2.23 17.56
N LYS A 41 10.04 0.96 18.00
CA LYS A 41 11.24 0.29 18.54
C LYS A 41 11.95 -0.67 17.57
N GLY A 42 11.55 -0.71 16.31
CA GLY A 42 12.17 -1.64 15.34
C GLY A 42 11.72 -3.10 15.49
N ASN A 43 10.80 -3.39 16.42
CA ASN A 43 10.39 -4.76 16.73
C ASN A 43 9.30 -5.22 15.76
N VAL A 44 9.60 -6.27 14.98
CA VAL A 44 8.65 -6.90 14.06
C VAL A 44 8.15 -8.20 14.69
N PRO A 45 6.85 -8.33 14.99
CA PRO A 45 6.29 -9.53 15.60
C PRO A 45 6.06 -10.63 14.56
N LEU A 46 7.12 -11.34 14.17
CA LEU A 46 7.06 -12.40 13.15
C LEU A 46 6.06 -13.51 13.51
N ASP A 47 5.89 -13.81 14.80
CA ASP A 47 4.93 -14.79 15.32
C ASP A 47 3.46 -14.35 15.15
N LYS A 48 3.22 -13.07 14.85
CA LYS A 48 1.87 -12.48 14.75
C LYS A 48 1.47 -12.08 13.35
N LEU A 49 2.29 -12.38 12.33
CA LEU A 49 2.01 -11.96 10.96
C LEU A 49 0.65 -12.46 10.45
N SER A 50 0.30 -13.74 10.66
CA SER A 50 -1.00 -14.29 10.23
C SER A 50 -2.19 -13.61 10.93
N LEU A 51 -2.02 -13.22 12.19
CA LEU A 51 -3.03 -12.49 12.95
C LEU A 51 -3.17 -11.05 12.44
N LEU A 52 -2.06 -10.38 12.15
CA LEU A 52 -2.06 -9.06 11.53
C LEU A 52 -2.67 -9.08 10.12
N ALA A 53 -2.43 -10.14 9.34
CA ALA A 53 -3.09 -10.35 8.04
C ALA A 53 -4.62 -10.38 8.17
N SER A 54 -5.11 -11.12 9.17
CA SER A 54 -6.54 -11.22 9.48
C SER A 54 -7.14 -9.87 9.94
N ALA A 55 -6.30 -8.97 10.44
CA ALA A 55 -6.66 -7.61 10.81
C ALA A 55 -6.52 -6.58 9.67
N GLY A 56 -6.22 -7.03 8.45
CA GLY A 56 -6.18 -6.20 7.24
C GLY A 56 -4.81 -5.62 6.87
N VAL A 57 -3.75 -6.00 7.58
CA VAL A 57 -2.36 -5.65 7.25
C VAL A 57 -1.90 -6.52 6.08
N ASP A 58 -1.38 -5.94 5.00
CA ASP A 58 -0.83 -6.72 3.89
C ASP A 58 0.57 -7.24 4.25
N ILE A 59 0.61 -8.48 4.75
CA ILE A 59 1.86 -9.14 5.15
C ILE A 59 2.77 -9.42 3.95
N THR A 60 2.22 -9.63 2.76
CA THR A 60 3.06 -9.81 1.57
C THR A 60 3.77 -8.53 1.22
N PHE A 61 3.10 -7.37 1.30
CA PHE A 61 3.78 -6.09 1.18
C PHE A 61 4.84 -5.90 2.27
N VAL A 62 4.53 -6.22 3.52
CA VAL A 62 5.50 -6.11 4.62
C VAL A 62 6.76 -6.94 4.36
N LEU A 63 6.61 -8.17 3.86
CA LEU A 63 7.72 -9.09 3.62
C LEU A 63 8.47 -8.80 2.32
N THR A 64 7.77 -8.42 1.24
CA THR A 64 8.33 -8.38 -0.12
C THR A 64 8.45 -6.97 -0.68
N GLY A 65 7.71 -6.00 -0.14
CA GLY A 65 7.57 -4.65 -0.70
C GLY A 65 6.58 -4.57 -1.85
N SER A 66 5.88 -5.66 -2.16
CA SER A 66 4.83 -5.72 -3.18
C SER A 66 3.51 -6.16 -2.55
N TYR A 67 2.43 -5.42 -2.81
CA TYR A 67 1.09 -5.78 -2.34
C TYR A 67 0.61 -7.08 -2.98
N VAL A 68 -0.21 -7.86 -2.25
CA VAL A 68 -0.93 -8.98 -2.87
C VAL A 68 -1.95 -8.40 -3.82
N VAL A 69 -1.73 -8.65 -5.11
CA VAL A 69 -2.74 -8.42 -6.14
C VAL A 69 -3.75 -9.57 -6.07
N PRO A 70 -5.05 -9.32 -5.83
CA PRO A 70 -6.05 -10.33 -6.14
C PRO A 70 -5.98 -10.57 -7.65
N GLU A 71 -5.77 -11.81 -8.09
CA GLU A 71 -5.69 -12.19 -9.51
C GLU A 71 -6.96 -11.87 -10.33
N ALA A 72 -7.99 -11.27 -9.72
CA ALA A 72 -9.28 -10.99 -10.32
C ALA A 72 -9.54 -9.49 -10.62
N SER A 73 -8.54 -8.72 -11.05
CA SER A 73 -8.82 -7.44 -11.71
C SER A 73 -8.03 -7.30 -13.01
N GLU A 74 -8.74 -7.26 -14.14
CA GLU A 74 -8.19 -7.03 -15.48
C GLU A 74 -7.57 -5.62 -15.63
N TYR A 75 -7.78 -4.73 -14.64
CA TYR A 75 -7.41 -3.31 -14.71
C TYR A 75 -6.52 -2.82 -13.56
N GLY A 76 -5.99 -3.71 -12.71
CA GLY A 76 -4.99 -3.41 -11.68
C GLY A 76 -5.50 -2.67 -10.44
N THR A 77 -4.76 -2.79 -9.34
CA THR A 77 -5.00 -2.10 -8.05
C THR A 77 -4.12 -0.85 -7.90
N VAL A 78 -4.68 0.15 -7.21
CA VAL A 78 -4.03 1.41 -6.84
C VAL A 78 -3.05 1.23 -5.68
N ASN A 79 -1.85 1.78 -5.80
CA ASN A 79 -0.75 1.55 -4.87
C ASN A 79 -0.79 2.46 -3.64
N ASN A 80 -1.54 3.56 -3.69
CA ASN A 80 -1.67 4.53 -2.60
C ASN A 80 -2.97 5.36 -2.71
N ALA A 81 -3.20 6.25 -1.73
CA ALA A 81 -4.38 7.12 -1.67
C ALA A 81 -4.48 8.06 -2.88
N ASP A 82 -3.35 8.64 -3.31
CA ASP A 82 -3.31 9.57 -4.45
C ASP A 82 -3.72 8.87 -5.76
N GLU A 83 -3.28 7.63 -5.96
CA GLU A 83 -3.65 6.82 -7.12
C GLU A 83 -5.13 6.40 -7.06
N ALA A 84 -5.64 6.12 -5.85
CA ALA A 84 -7.06 5.84 -5.63
C ALA A 84 -7.96 7.04 -5.96
N GLU A 85 -7.55 8.23 -5.54
CA GLU A 85 -8.24 9.50 -5.83
C GLU A 85 -8.24 9.77 -7.34
N MET A 86 -7.07 9.65 -7.98
CA MET A 86 -6.96 9.82 -9.43
C MET A 86 -7.84 8.84 -10.23
N LEU A 87 -7.91 7.57 -9.81
CA LEU A 87 -8.82 6.61 -10.43
C LEU A 87 -10.30 6.93 -10.16
N ALA A 88 -10.65 7.45 -8.98
CA ALA A 88 -12.01 7.83 -8.66
C ALA A 88 -12.48 8.98 -9.58
N GLU A 89 -11.66 10.01 -9.74
CA GLU A 89 -11.90 11.14 -10.65
C GLU A 89 -12.01 10.68 -12.11
N TYR A 90 -11.10 9.82 -12.57
CA TYR A 90 -11.15 9.26 -13.92
C TYR A 90 -12.43 8.46 -14.19
N ARG A 91 -12.93 7.72 -13.18
CA ARG A 91 -14.17 6.94 -13.31
C ARG A 91 -15.42 7.82 -13.26
N ALA A 92 -15.44 8.84 -12.42
CA ALA A 92 -16.57 9.77 -12.29
C ALA A 92 -16.66 10.75 -13.47
N GLY A 93 -15.52 11.07 -14.10
CA GLY A 93 -15.45 11.98 -15.24
C GLY A 93 -16.13 11.47 -16.51
N ASP A 94 -16.53 12.42 -17.35
CA ASP A 94 -17.03 12.18 -18.70
C ASP A 94 -15.90 11.83 -19.69
N GLU A 95 -16.26 11.63 -20.95
CA GLU A 95 -15.31 11.21 -21.99
C GLU A 95 -14.20 12.26 -22.21
N ASP A 96 -14.56 13.54 -22.17
CA ASP A 96 -13.61 14.66 -22.27
C ASP A 96 -12.60 14.64 -21.11
N ALA A 97 -13.06 14.47 -19.87
CA ALA A 97 -12.19 14.38 -18.71
C ALA A 97 -11.21 13.19 -18.80
N ARG A 98 -11.69 12.04 -19.27
CA ARG A 98 -10.87 10.84 -19.45
C ARG A 98 -9.84 11.01 -20.56
N ASP A 99 -10.17 11.67 -21.65
CA ASP A 99 -9.25 11.92 -22.76
C ASP A 99 -8.13 12.91 -22.37
N VAL A 100 -8.47 13.94 -21.59
CA VAL A 100 -7.47 14.86 -21.01
C VAL A 100 -6.51 14.11 -20.09
N ALA A 101 -7.02 13.21 -19.23
CA ALA A 101 -6.19 12.40 -18.35
C ALA A 101 -5.21 11.51 -19.15
N ARG A 102 -5.71 10.79 -20.18
CA ARG A 102 -4.88 9.95 -21.06
C ARG A 102 -3.79 10.75 -21.77
N TYR A 103 -4.17 11.87 -22.38
CA TYR A 103 -3.23 12.73 -23.11
C TYR A 103 -2.12 13.25 -22.20
N THR A 104 -2.48 13.72 -21.01
CA THR A 104 -1.54 14.30 -20.04
C THR A 104 -0.52 13.26 -19.55
N LEU A 105 -1.01 12.07 -19.15
CA LEU A 105 -0.15 10.97 -18.70
C LEU A 105 0.79 10.49 -19.81
N ALA A 106 0.30 10.32 -21.04
CA ALA A 106 1.10 9.93 -22.18
C ALA A 106 2.23 10.94 -22.47
N LYS A 107 1.93 12.23 -22.40
CA LYS A 107 2.90 13.31 -22.64
C LYS A 107 3.98 13.37 -21.55
N ALA A 108 3.58 13.21 -20.29
CA ALA A 108 4.52 13.15 -19.16
C ALA A 108 5.48 11.94 -19.30
N ALA A 109 4.95 10.76 -19.63
CA ALA A 109 5.75 9.56 -19.86
C ALA A 109 6.71 9.70 -21.05
N ALA A 110 6.27 10.36 -22.14
CA ALA A 110 7.13 10.63 -23.30
C ALA A 110 8.28 11.59 -22.97
N ARG A 111 8.07 12.61 -22.14
CA ARG A 111 9.13 13.52 -21.69
C ARG A 111 10.18 12.79 -20.86
N LYS A 112 9.76 11.94 -19.92
CA LYS A 112 10.68 11.14 -19.09
C LYS A 112 11.56 10.23 -19.95
N ARG A 113 10.98 9.54 -20.94
CA ARG A 113 11.71 8.66 -21.87
C ARG A 113 12.75 9.39 -22.75
N LYS A 114 12.58 10.68 -23.01
CA LYS A 114 13.54 11.49 -23.77
C LYS A 114 14.66 12.07 -22.90
N ALA A 115 14.49 12.06 -21.58
CA ALA A 115 15.44 12.61 -20.61
C ALA A 115 16.27 11.51 -19.91
N SER A 116 15.99 10.23 -20.19
CA SER A 116 16.80 9.05 -19.82
C SER A 116 17.53 8.53 -21.04
#